data_AF-A0A497HYP2-F1
#
_entry.id   AF-A0A497HYP2-F1
#
_cell.length_a   1.000
_cell.length_b   1.000
_cell.length_c   1.000
_cell.angle_alpha   90.00
_cell.angle_beta   90.00
_cell.angle_gamma   90.00
#
_symmetry.space_group_name_H-M   'P 1'
#
loop_
_entity.id
_entity.type
_entity.pdbx_description
1 polymer ?
#
loop_
_entity_poly.entity_id
_entity_poly.type
_entity_poly.pdbx_seq_one_letter_code
_entity_poly.pdbx_strand_id
1 'polypeptide(L)'
;DNEVNFIICRGAEDYAEKNGVPLCDPKELIMERELKRWRRIKKENKKPEDFFHSTVGAVALDEDGNIAAGTSTGGTPNKIPGRVGDSPLFGAGCYANSSVGISATGYGECIMRVLLSRTVAELYKKMELEQACKEALTVLKNIGGYGGVISIDVKGNFGYSFNTPRMAYAFNEGNKINSFI
;
A
#
# COMPACT_ATOMS: atom_id res chain seq x y z
N ASP A 1 -9.13 21.59 18.77
CA ASP A 1 -8.65 20.53 17.86
C ASP A 1 -8.52 21.07 16.47
N ASN A 2 -7.30 21.07 15.91
CA ASN A 2 -7.12 21.26 14.48
C ASN A 2 -7.14 19.87 13.85
N GLU A 3 -8.17 19.56 13.07
CA GLU A 3 -8.31 18.28 12.38
C GLU A 3 -7.22 18.17 11.29
N VAL A 4 -6.21 17.32 11.53
CA VAL A 4 -5.06 17.12 10.63
C VAL A 4 -5.00 15.65 10.23
N ASN A 5 -5.15 15.39 8.92
CA ASN A 5 -5.19 14.04 8.38
C ASN A 5 -3.89 13.60 7.70
N PHE A 6 -2.96 14.53 7.45
CA PHE A 6 -1.69 14.19 6.79
C PHE A 6 -0.59 15.17 7.18
N ILE A 7 0.54 14.64 7.68
CA ILE A 7 1.72 15.41 8.08
C ILE A 7 2.93 14.77 7.41
N ILE A 8 3.89 15.59 6.94
CA ILE A 8 5.05 15.13 6.19
C ILE A 8 6.36 15.64 6.79
N CYS A 9 7.45 14.92 6.50
CA CYS A 9 8.82 15.33 6.79
C CYS A 9 9.00 15.75 8.26
N ARG A 10 9.75 16.84 8.50
CA ARG A 10 10.10 17.30 9.85
C ARG A 10 8.88 17.57 10.73
N GLY A 11 7.79 18.10 10.17
CA GLY A 11 6.57 18.32 10.93
C GLY A 11 5.94 17.03 11.47
N ALA A 12 6.10 15.90 10.76
CA ALA A 12 5.62 14.61 11.23
C ALA A 12 6.48 14.04 12.37
N GLU A 13 7.80 14.23 12.29
CA GLU A 13 8.74 13.88 13.37
C GLU A 13 8.45 14.72 14.63
N ASP A 14 8.32 16.04 14.48
CA ASP A 14 8.02 16.94 15.59
C ASP A 14 6.67 16.59 16.24
N TYR A 15 5.67 16.23 15.44
CA TYR A 15 4.38 15.76 15.95
C TYR A 15 4.51 14.44 16.70
N ALA A 16 5.29 13.49 16.18
CA ALA A 16 5.53 12.20 16.82
C ALA A 16 6.21 12.38 18.19
N GLU A 17 7.28 13.19 18.27
CA GLU A 17 8.00 13.50 19.51
C GLU A 17 7.08 14.17 20.53
N LYS A 18 6.30 15.17 20.10
CA LYS A 18 5.34 15.87 20.97
C LYS A 18 4.29 14.93 21.58
N ASN A 19 3.96 13.84 20.88
CA ASN A 19 3.00 12.83 21.33
C ASN A 19 3.67 11.59 21.96
N GLY A 20 4.96 11.67 22.31
CA GLY A 20 5.66 10.61 23.05
C GLY A 20 6.08 9.40 22.22
N VAL A 21 6.08 9.50 20.89
CA VAL A 21 6.62 8.45 20.02
C VAL A 21 8.15 8.59 19.98
N PRO A 22 8.92 7.56 20.38
CA PRO A 22 10.37 7.63 20.34
C PRO A 22 10.87 7.62 18.89
N LEU A 23 11.76 8.56 18.56
CA LEU A 23 12.50 8.53 17.30
C LEU A 23 13.70 7.59 17.39
N CYS A 24 14.11 7.03 16.26
CA CYS A 24 15.33 6.24 16.11
C CYS A 24 16.30 6.94 15.15
N ASP A 25 17.60 6.61 15.23
CA ASP A 25 18.54 7.02 14.18
C ASP A 25 18.14 6.28 12.89
N PRO A 26 17.86 6.98 11.77
CA PRO A 26 17.52 6.33 10.50
C PRO A 26 18.55 5.28 10.03
N LYS A 27 19.81 5.35 10.48
CA LYS A 27 20.82 4.33 10.21
C LYS A 27 20.47 2.96 10.79
N GLU A 28 19.72 2.90 11.89
CA GLU A 28 19.26 1.65 12.51
C GLU A 28 18.29 0.89 11.60
N LEU A 29 17.60 1.61 10.69
CA LEU A 29 16.68 1.03 9.71
C LEU A 29 17.40 0.51 8.45
N ILE A 30 18.70 0.74 8.32
CA ILE A 30 19.47 0.34 7.13
C ILE A 30 19.96 -1.11 7.29
N MET A 31 19.36 -2.01 6.52
CA MET A 31 19.80 -3.40 6.43
C MET A 31 20.96 -3.57 5.45
N GLU A 32 21.98 -4.35 5.81
CA GLU A 32 23.16 -4.57 4.96
C GLU A 32 22.78 -5.11 3.56
N ARG A 33 21.76 -5.97 3.49
CA ARG A 33 21.22 -6.50 2.23
C ARG A 33 20.71 -5.38 1.31
N GLU A 34 19.99 -4.40 1.84
CA GLU A 34 19.41 -3.30 1.07
C GLU A 34 20.49 -2.29 0.68
N LEU A 35 21.50 -2.09 1.55
CA LEU A 35 22.66 -1.26 1.22
C LEU A 35 23.46 -1.84 0.05
N LYS A 36 23.73 -3.15 0.05
CA LYS A 36 24.38 -3.86 -1.07
C LYS A 36 23.53 -3.75 -2.34
N ARG A 37 22.22 -3.96 -2.24
CA ARG A 37 21.27 -3.81 -3.35
C ARG A 37 21.33 -2.40 -3.94
N TRP A 38 21.23 -1.36 -3.10
CA TRP A 38 21.28 0.02 -3.53
C TRP A 38 22.60 0.39 -4.24
N ARG A 39 23.75 -0.05 -3.71
CA ARG A 39 25.06 0.16 -4.35
C ARG A 39 25.12 -0.43 -5.75
N ARG A 40 24.56 -1.64 -5.94
CA ARG A 40 24.47 -2.29 -7.26
C ARG A 40 23.58 -1.50 -8.21
N ILE A 41 22.39 -1.10 -7.76
CA ILE A 41 21.42 -0.30 -8.54
C ILE A 41 22.06 1.00 -9.02
N LYS A 42 22.80 1.68 -8.14
CA LYS A 42 23.51 2.92 -8.46
C LYS A 42 24.61 2.70 -9.51
N LYS A 43 25.36 1.60 -9.42
CA LYS A 43 26.39 1.25 -10.41
C LYS A 43 25.79 0.92 -11.78
N GLU A 44 24.62 0.30 -11.80
CA GLU A 44 23.91 -0.11 -13.03
C GLU A 44 23.04 1.02 -13.62
N ASN A 45 23.00 2.21 -13.00
CA ASN A 45 22.14 3.34 -13.41
C ASN A 45 20.65 2.97 -13.59
N LYS A 46 20.16 2.01 -12.80
CA LYS A 46 18.75 1.60 -12.83
C LYS A 46 17.85 2.64 -12.18
N LYS A 47 16.66 2.80 -12.76
CA LYS A 47 15.64 3.76 -12.35
C LYS A 47 14.63 3.13 -11.39
N PRO A 48 13.90 3.93 -10.59
CA PRO A 48 12.85 3.43 -9.71
C PRO A 48 11.81 2.53 -10.39
N GLU A 49 11.44 2.85 -11.63
CA GLU A 49 10.46 2.09 -12.44
C GLU A 49 10.90 0.65 -12.78
N ASP A 50 12.21 0.36 -12.72
CA ASP A 50 12.79 -0.96 -13.01
C ASP A 50 12.58 -1.97 -11.87
N PHE A 51 11.99 -1.56 -10.74
CA PHE A 51 11.88 -2.39 -9.54
C PHE A 51 10.44 -2.61 -9.09
N PHE A 52 10.09 -3.87 -8.86
CA PHE A 52 8.90 -4.19 -8.07
C PHE A 52 9.06 -3.68 -6.63
N HIS A 53 8.01 -3.03 -6.13
CA HIS A 53 8.02 -2.31 -4.88
C HIS A 53 7.84 -3.25 -3.69
N SER A 54 8.44 -2.89 -2.55
CA SER A 54 8.26 -3.58 -1.28
C SER A 54 7.41 -2.72 -0.35
N THR A 55 6.12 -2.62 -0.69
CA THR A 55 5.09 -2.03 0.16
C THR A 55 4.39 -3.16 0.92
N VAL A 56 4.04 -2.90 2.18
CA VAL A 56 3.23 -3.79 3.01
C VAL A 56 1.92 -3.11 3.34
N GLY A 57 0.89 -3.90 3.62
CA GLY A 57 -0.34 -3.37 4.16
C GLY A 57 -1.27 -4.44 4.68
N ALA A 58 -2.32 -3.99 5.34
CA ALA A 58 -3.32 -4.83 6.00
C ALA A 58 -4.69 -4.16 5.90
N VAL A 59 -5.72 -5.00 5.86
CA VAL A 59 -7.12 -4.61 5.93
C VAL A 59 -7.80 -5.53 6.94
N ALA A 60 -8.69 -4.98 7.76
CA ALA A 60 -9.36 -5.73 8.81
C ALA A 60 -10.81 -5.28 8.99
N LEU A 61 -11.65 -6.23 9.37
CA LEU A 61 -13.02 -6.05 9.84
C LEU A 61 -13.05 -6.49 11.31
N ASP A 62 -13.52 -5.63 12.20
CA ASP A 62 -13.70 -5.97 13.62
C ASP A 62 -15.09 -6.55 13.92
N GLU A 63 -15.32 -6.95 15.18
CA GLU A 63 -16.58 -7.56 15.63
C GLU A 63 -17.76 -6.59 15.66
N ASP A 64 -17.49 -5.28 15.73
CA ASP A 64 -18.49 -4.21 15.67
C ASP A 64 -18.87 -3.83 14.22
N GLY A 65 -18.21 -4.46 13.23
CA GLY A 65 -18.44 -4.20 11.81
C GLY A 65 -17.66 -3.00 11.26
N ASN A 66 -16.67 -2.48 11.99
CA ASN A 66 -15.80 -1.42 11.51
C ASN A 66 -14.69 -1.99 10.62
N ILE A 67 -14.34 -1.21 9.60
CA ILE A 67 -13.28 -1.56 8.66
C ILE A 67 -12.13 -0.58 8.78
N ALA A 68 -10.92 -1.11 8.86
CA ALA A 68 -9.68 -0.34 8.82
C ALA A 68 -8.74 -0.86 7.74
N ALA A 69 -7.94 0.05 7.19
CA ALA A 69 -6.87 -0.26 6.25
C ALA A 69 -5.60 0.50 6.66
N GLY A 70 -4.44 -0.13 6.45
CA GLY A 70 -3.14 0.48 6.71
C GLY A 70 -2.12 0.03 5.68
N THR A 71 -1.36 0.98 5.14
CA THR A 71 -0.33 0.75 4.12
C THR A 71 0.95 1.47 4.51
N SER A 72 2.09 0.80 4.41
CA SER A 72 3.40 1.37 4.76
C SER A 72 4.48 0.95 3.76
N THR A 73 5.44 1.84 3.52
CA THR A 73 6.49 1.61 2.51
C THR A 73 7.77 2.38 2.80
N GLY A 74 8.90 1.77 2.46
CA GLY A 74 10.18 2.48 2.29
C GLY A 74 10.26 3.22 0.95
N GLY A 75 9.30 3.03 0.05
CA GLY A 75 9.29 3.55 -1.31
C GLY A 75 10.12 2.71 -2.28
N THR A 76 10.56 3.33 -3.37
CA THR A 76 11.36 2.69 -4.41
C THR A 76 12.86 2.82 -4.18
N PRO A 77 13.66 1.80 -4.56
CA PRO A 77 15.10 1.96 -4.64
C PRO A 77 15.49 3.12 -5.56
N ASN A 78 16.54 3.85 -5.19
CA ASN A 78 17.09 4.97 -5.97
C ASN A 78 16.11 6.13 -6.23
N LYS A 79 15.07 6.28 -5.39
CA LYS A 79 14.18 7.44 -5.41
C LYS A 79 14.93 8.73 -5.11
N ILE A 80 14.47 9.85 -5.70
CA ILE A 80 14.94 11.18 -5.28
C ILE A 80 14.45 11.48 -3.86
N PRO A 81 15.23 12.21 -3.03
CA PRO A 81 14.77 12.69 -1.73
C PRO A 81 13.46 13.49 -1.87
N GLY A 82 12.52 13.25 -0.96
CA GLY A 82 11.19 13.88 -1.00
C GLY A 82 10.18 13.24 -1.96
N ARG A 83 10.54 12.20 -2.74
CA ARG A 83 9.56 11.45 -3.54
C ARG A 83 8.52 10.79 -2.64
N VAL A 84 7.25 11.15 -2.85
CA VAL A 84 6.07 10.53 -2.22
C VAL A 84 5.41 9.57 -3.21
N GLY A 85 5.08 8.36 -2.74
CA GLY A 85 4.35 7.36 -3.52
C GLY A 85 2.87 7.30 -3.12
N ASP A 86 2.22 6.21 -3.49
CA ASP A 86 0.79 5.97 -3.26
C ASP A 86 0.42 5.66 -1.80
N SER A 87 1.30 4.99 -1.05
CA SER A 87 0.97 4.42 0.26
C SER A 87 0.36 5.40 1.28
N PRO A 88 0.87 6.64 1.44
CA PRO A 88 0.27 7.60 2.38
C PRO A 88 -0.94 8.36 1.81
N LEU A 89 -1.28 8.17 0.53
CA LEU A 89 -2.35 8.93 -0.13
C LEU A 89 -3.67 8.17 -0.08
N PHE A 90 -4.66 8.78 0.58
CA PHE A 90 -6.02 8.26 0.68
C PHE A 90 -6.62 8.01 -0.71
N GLY A 91 -7.14 6.80 -0.91
CA GLY A 91 -7.73 6.38 -2.17
C GLY A 91 -6.72 5.87 -3.20
N ALA A 92 -5.42 6.11 -3.03
CA ALA A 92 -4.39 5.50 -3.86
C ALA A 92 -3.89 4.19 -3.23
N GLY A 93 -2.97 4.29 -2.27
CA GLY A 93 -2.33 3.15 -1.61
C GLY A 93 -3.12 2.57 -0.43
N CYS A 94 -3.98 3.38 0.19
CA CYS A 94 -4.76 3.01 1.36
C CYS A 94 -6.16 3.64 1.28
N TYR A 95 -7.21 2.85 1.51
CA TYR A 95 -8.56 3.36 1.59
C TYR A 95 -9.45 2.46 2.44
N ALA A 96 -10.29 3.06 3.29
CA ALA A 96 -11.35 2.35 4.00
C ALA A 96 -12.59 3.23 4.08
N ASN A 97 -13.76 2.61 4.02
CA ASN A 97 -15.04 3.21 4.38
C ASN A 97 -15.88 2.16 5.12
N SER A 98 -17.14 2.49 5.42
CA SER A 98 -18.09 1.60 6.12
C SER A 98 -18.48 0.33 5.34
N SER A 99 -17.98 0.12 4.12
CA SER A 99 -18.34 -1.01 3.27
C SER A 99 -17.15 -1.86 2.86
N VAL A 100 -15.96 -1.27 2.69
CA VAL A 100 -14.78 -1.98 2.20
C VAL A 100 -13.48 -1.29 2.63
N GLY A 101 -12.47 -2.10 2.92
CA GLY A 101 -11.10 -1.69 3.20
C GLY A 101 -10.18 -2.24 2.12
N ILE A 102 -9.25 -1.42 1.63
CA ILE A 102 -8.32 -1.75 0.55
C ILE A 102 -6.92 -1.22 0.90
N SER A 103 -5.92 -2.07 0.68
CA SER A 103 -4.51 -1.70 0.69
C SER A 103 -3.88 -2.11 -0.64
N ALA A 104 -3.13 -1.21 -1.25
CA ALA A 104 -2.44 -1.43 -2.52
C ALA A 104 -0.91 -1.46 -2.38
N THR A 105 -0.27 -2.13 -3.33
CA THR A 105 1.18 -2.21 -3.51
C THR A 105 1.51 -2.19 -5.00
N GLY A 106 2.69 -1.71 -5.39
CA GLY A 106 3.11 -1.66 -6.79
C GLY A 106 3.67 -0.31 -7.20
N TYR A 107 3.58 0.02 -8.49
CA TYR A 107 4.14 1.24 -9.04
C TYR A 107 3.35 2.48 -8.62
N GLY A 108 3.83 3.17 -7.59
CA GLY A 108 3.11 4.25 -6.92
C GLY A 108 2.62 5.36 -7.86
N GLU A 109 3.41 5.74 -8.86
CA GLU A 109 3.06 6.78 -9.85
C GLU A 109 1.84 6.38 -10.70
N CYS A 110 1.68 5.09 -11.02
CA CYS A 110 0.48 4.60 -11.69
C CYS A 110 -0.69 4.47 -10.71
N ILE A 111 -0.45 3.90 -9.53
CA ILE A 111 -1.47 3.69 -8.49
C ILE A 111 -2.15 5.02 -8.11
N MET A 112 -1.38 6.10 -7.94
CA MET A 112 -1.90 7.43 -7.67
C MET A 112 -2.75 7.98 -8.82
N ARG A 113 -2.30 7.80 -10.07
CA ARG A 113 -3.02 8.33 -11.26
C ARG A 113 -4.41 7.73 -11.45
N VAL A 114 -4.62 6.48 -11.01
CA VAL A 114 -5.93 5.81 -11.11
C VAL A 114 -6.66 5.72 -9.77
N LEU A 115 -6.11 6.30 -8.70
CA LEU A 115 -6.63 6.17 -7.33
C LEU A 115 -7.04 4.72 -7.04
N LEU A 116 -6.10 3.77 -7.17
CA LEU A 116 -6.41 2.35 -7.29
C LEU A 116 -7.35 1.81 -6.22
N SER A 117 -7.07 2.11 -4.94
CA SER A 117 -7.89 1.65 -3.82
C SER A 117 -9.30 2.25 -3.84
N ARG A 118 -9.44 3.51 -4.24
CA ARG A 118 -10.73 4.17 -4.42
C ARG A 118 -11.50 3.57 -5.59
N THR A 119 -10.81 3.25 -6.69
CA THR A 119 -11.37 2.62 -7.88
C THR A 119 -11.95 1.23 -7.56
N VAL A 120 -11.27 0.42 -6.74
CA VAL A 120 -11.82 -0.84 -6.22
C VAL A 120 -13.13 -0.57 -5.46
N ALA A 121 -13.15 0.40 -4.54
CA ALA A 121 -14.33 0.72 -3.76
C ALA A 121 -15.52 1.21 -4.63
N GLU A 122 -15.27 1.94 -5.71
CA GLU A 122 -16.33 2.38 -6.64
C GLU A 122 -16.86 1.24 -7.52
N LEU A 123 -15.99 0.33 -7.96
CA LEU A 123 -16.39 -0.85 -8.72
C LEU A 123 -17.22 -1.80 -7.86
N TYR A 124 -16.82 -2.02 -6.60
CA TYR A 124 -17.52 -2.89 -5.63
C TYR A 124 -18.99 -2.49 -5.42
N LYS A 125 -19.35 -1.21 -5.60
CA LYS A 125 -20.77 -0.78 -5.56
C LYS A 125 -21.65 -1.42 -6.64
N LYS A 126 -21.05 -2.00 -7.67
CA LYS A 126 -21.72 -2.51 -8.88
C LYS A 126 -21.45 -3.99 -9.14
N MET A 127 -20.51 -4.61 -8.43
CA MET A 127 -20.08 -5.99 -8.66
C MET A 127 -19.44 -6.59 -7.40
N GLU A 128 -19.25 -7.90 -7.40
CA GLU A 128 -18.57 -8.61 -6.30
C GLU A 128 -17.14 -8.11 -6.08
N LEU A 129 -16.68 -8.16 -4.82
CA LEU A 129 -15.40 -7.57 -4.41
C LEU A 129 -14.21 -8.14 -5.19
N GLU A 130 -14.18 -9.45 -5.39
CA GLU A 130 -13.11 -10.10 -6.17
C GLU A 130 -13.06 -9.59 -7.62
N GLN A 131 -14.22 -9.41 -8.24
CA GLN A 131 -14.30 -8.87 -9.61
C GLN A 131 -13.86 -7.40 -9.63
N ALA A 132 -14.29 -6.60 -8.64
CA ALA A 132 -13.87 -5.20 -8.51
C ALA A 132 -12.34 -5.05 -8.41
N CYS A 133 -11.69 -5.92 -7.65
CA CYS A 133 -10.22 -5.98 -7.57
C CYS A 133 -9.59 -6.29 -8.94
N LYS A 134 -10.10 -7.30 -9.67
CA LYS A 134 -9.58 -7.67 -10.99
C LYS A 134 -9.73 -6.53 -12.01
N GLU A 135 -10.90 -5.90 -12.06
CA GLU A 135 -11.18 -4.79 -12.98
C GLU A 135 -10.31 -3.56 -12.67
N ALA A 136 -10.10 -3.23 -11.39
CA ALA A 136 -9.21 -2.15 -10.98
C ALA A 136 -7.75 -2.41 -11.43
N LEU A 137 -7.28 -3.66 -11.36
CA LEU A 137 -5.95 -4.04 -11.85
C LEU A 137 -5.85 -3.97 -13.39
N THR A 138 -6.96 -4.20 -14.11
CA THR A 138 -7.03 -3.93 -15.56
C THR A 138 -6.88 -2.44 -15.85
N VAL A 139 -7.56 -1.56 -15.10
CA VAL A 139 -7.41 -0.10 -15.22
C VAL A 139 -5.96 0.33 -14.98
N LEU A 140 -5.31 -0.21 -13.94
CA LEU A 140 -3.90 0.05 -13.65
C LEU A 140 -3.00 -0.41 -14.82
N LYS A 141 -3.23 -1.62 -15.34
CA LYS A 141 -2.47 -2.18 -16.45
C LYS A 141 -2.58 -1.33 -17.71
N ASN A 142 -3.77 -0.80 -18.02
CA ASN A 142 -4.03 -0.01 -19.22
C ASN A 142 -3.22 1.30 -19.28
N ILE A 143 -2.74 1.81 -18.14
CA ILE A 143 -1.85 2.97 -18.09
C ILE A 143 -0.37 2.60 -17.93
N GLY A 144 -0.02 1.33 -18.16
CA GLY A 144 1.33 0.78 -17.99
C GLY A 144 1.73 0.54 -16.53
N GLY A 145 0.77 0.53 -15.60
CA GLY A 145 1.03 0.28 -14.19
C GLY A 145 1.05 -1.20 -13.84
N TYR A 146 1.78 -1.51 -12.76
CA TYR A 146 1.79 -2.83 -12.16
C TYR A 146 1.61 -2.72 -10.64
N GLY A 147 1.06 -3.78 -10.03
CA GLY A 147 0.82 -3.82 -8.60
C GLY A 147 -0.13 -4.93 -8.19
N GLY A 148 -0.69 -4.76 -7.00
CA GLY A 148 -1.73 -5.60 -6.44
C GLY A 148 -2.47 -4.93 -5.30
N VAL A 149 -3.60 -5.53 -4.94
CA VAL A 149 -4.48 -5.08 -3.87
C VAL A 149 -4.90 -6.26 -3.01
N ILE A 150 -5.09 -5.99 -1.73
CA ILE A 150 -5.88 -6.82 -0.81
C ILE A 150 -7.05 -5.99 -0.29
N SER A 151 -8.17 -6.64 -0.04
CA SER A 151 -9.40 -5.99 0.41
C SER A 151 -10.28 -6.92 1.24
N ILE A 152 -11.08 -6.33 2.11
CA ILE A 152 -12.13 -6.99 2.89
C ILE A 152 -13.38 -6.11 2.87
N ASP A 153 -14.56 -6.70 2.69
CA ASP A 153 -15.83 -5.98 2.82
C ASP A 153 -16.50 -6.18 4.19
N VAL A 154 -17.56 -5.40 4.44
CA VAL A 154 -18.35 -5.44 5.69
C VAL A 154 -19.05 -6.78 5.94
N LYS A 155 -19.13 -7.66 4.94
CA LYS A 155 -19.68 -9.01 5.08
C LYS A 155 -18.59 -10.05 5.39
N GLY A 156 -17.33 -9.62 5.50
CA GLY A 156 -16.18 -10.49 5.72
C GLY A 156 -15.68 -11.19 4.45
N ASN A 157 -16.12 -10.77 3.26
CA ASN A 157 -15.58 -11.31 2.01
C ASN A 157 -14.20 -10.72 1.73
N PHE A 158 -13.26 -11.57 1.33
CA PHE A 158 -11.94 -11.14 0.89
C PHE A 158 -11.93 -10.90 -0.63
N GLY A 159 -11.20 -9.87 -1.05
CA GLY A 159 -10.88 -9.65 -2.45
C GLY A 159 -9.40 -9.34 -2.62
N TYR A 160 -8.76 -9.93 -3.62
CA TYR A 160 -7.37 -9.64 -3.93
C TYR A 160 -7.12 -9.83 -5.42
N SER A 161 -6.18 -9.06 -5.96
CA SER A 161 -5.74 -9.21 -7.35
C SER A 161 -4.37 -8.56 -7.51
N PHE A 162 -3.55 -9.09 -8.41
CA PHE A 162 -2.25 -8.52 -8.74
C PHE A 162 -1.89 -8.86 -10.20
N ASN A 163 -1.13 -7.99 -10.83
CA ASN A 163 -0.61 -8.18 -12.20
C ASN A 163 0.93 -8.23 -12.25
N THR A 164 1.58 -8.22 -11.09
CA THR A 164 3.01 -8.50 -10.92
C THR A 164 3.26 -10.01 -11.03
N PRO A 165 4.51 -10.45 -11.28
CA PRO A 165 4.82 -11.89 -11.30
C PRO A 165 4.45 -12.62 -10.00
N ARG A 166 4.51 -11.90 -8.87
CA ARG A 166 4.18 -12.38 -7.52
C ARG A 166 3.69 -11.24 -6.64
N MET A 167 2.89 -11.58 -5.65
CA MET A 167 2.54 -10.74 -4.51
C MET A 167 2.36 -11.68 -3.31
N ALA A 168 3.12 -11.46 -2.24
CA ALA A 168 2.91 -12.21 -1.01
C ALA A 168 1.69 -11.63 -0.27
N TYR A 169 0.75 -12.49 0.11
CA TYR A 169 -0.43 -12.10 0.89
C TYR A 169 -0.95 -13.25 1.73
N ALA A 170 -1.69 -12.92 2.78
CA ALA A 170 -2.36 -13.89 3.63
C ALA A 170 -3.69 -13.31 4.11
N PHE A 171 -4.62 -14.18 4.48
CA PHE A 171 -5.87 -13.81 5.13
C PHE A 171 -6.25 -14.86 6.18
N ASN A 172 -6.98 -14.41 7.19
CA ASN A 172 -7.45 -15.25 8.29
C ASN A 172 -8.97 -15.31 8.28
N GLU A 173 -9.52 -16.53 8.14
CA GLU A 173 -10.96 -16.83 8.18
C GLU A 173 -11.42 -17.18 9.62
N GLY A 174 -10.78 -16.59 10.63
CA GLY A 174 -10.97 -16.87 12.06
C GLY A 174 -10.18 -18.09 12.54
N ASN A 175 -10.50 -19.27 12.00
CA ASN A 175 -9.89 -20.55 12.43
C ASN A 175 -8.78 -21.06 11.50
N LYS A 176 -8.54 -20.37 10.39
CA LYS A 176 -7.63 -20.82 9.35
C LYS A 176 -6.91 -19.63 8.73
N ILE A 177 -5.59 -19.72 8.70
CA ILE A 177 -4.74 -18.78 7.97
C ILE A 177 -4.39 -19.40 6.62
N ASN A 178 -4.69 -18.68 5.56
CA ASN A 178 -4.28 -19.01 4.19
C ASN A 178 -3.19 -18.02 3.78
N SER A 179 -2.06 -18.53 3.25
CA SER A 179 -0.91 -17.70 2.87
C SER A 179 -0.35 -18.09 1.51
N PHE A 180 0.06 -17.08 0.73
CA PHE A 180 0.51 -17.21 -0.65
C PHE A 180 1.77 -16.36 -0.88
N ILE A 181 2.66 -16.82 -1.76
CA ILE A 181 3.93 -16.16 -2.13
C ILE A 181 3.98 -15.91 -3.64
#